data_AF-A0A1X2IL40-F1
#
_entry.id   AF-A0A1X2IL40-F1
#
_cell.length_a   1.000
_cell.length_b   1.000
_cell.length_c   1.000
_cell.angle_alpha   90.00
_cell.angle_beta   90.00
_cell.angle_gamma   90.00
#
_symmetry.space_group_name_H-M   'P 1'
#
loop_
_entity.id
_entity.type
_entity.pdbx_description
1 polymer ?
#
loop_
_entity_poly.entity_id
_entity_poly.type
_entity_poly.pdbx_seq_one_letter_code
_entity_poly.pdbx_strand_id
1 'polypeptide(L)'
;MEDFDFDDDVFTASSERKVIPLISDYQAKDETDGWFHDLGDPRQLMLEKLGPVQFKHAIEHDYLHGRYQQALDKALLYIEIITYETGSLLVKGRFYPKCGRYGDAISSLVEYNRQRKRDYSAWGLMADACWTDATNNSKSDNNINNNNTNNTDNSMKLHLSHLAIQRAIMIMTSFSWRMDMPMVEERYHREKVRLDTKRDKIEQQGGSADVFLDWMKTAEEKERSLVGLDDYSWEDIEWIHREWVTHLNDTGACVEEQDDEEKAVKDM
;
A
#
# COMPACT_ATOMS: atom_id res chain seq x y z
N MET A 1 -2.00 34.34 -47.30
CA MET A 1 -0.90 34.60 -46.36
C MET A 1 -1.47 35.54 -45.35
N GLU A 2 -1.88 35.00 -44.20
CA GLU A 2 -2.31 35.80 -43.05
C GLU A 2 -1.03 36.33 -42.39
N ASP A 3 -0.96 37.65 -42.23
CA ASP A 3 0.15 38.32 -41.55
C ASP A 3 0.10 37.97 -40.06
N PHE A 4 1.17 37.35 -39.59
CA PHE A 4 1.40 37.04 -38.19
C PHE A 4 1.91 38.31 -37.49
N ASP A 5 1.05 38.93 -36.69
CA ASP A 5 1.35 40.15 -35.93
C ASP A 5 1.97 39.77 -34.57
N PHE A 6 3.22 40.18 -34.34
CA PHE A 6 4.01 39.82 -33.15
C PHE A 6 3.68 40.66 -31.91
N ASP A 7 2.83 41.68 -32.05
CA ASP A 7 2.54 42.66 -31.00
C ASP A 7 1.34 42.31 -30.10
N ASP A 8 0.63 41.20 -30.36
CA ASP A 8 -0.51 40.75 -29.53
C ASP A 8 -0.10 39.93 -28.29
N ASP A 9 1.18 39.51 -28.17
CA ASP A 9 1.71 38.82 -26.99
C ASP A 9 2.35 39.80 -25.97
N VAL A 10 1.70 40.94 -25.75
CA VAL A 10 1.98 41.74 -24.55
C VAL A 10 1.43 40.98 -23.35
N PHE A 11 2.31 40.22 -22.69
CA PHE A 11 2.07 39.67 -21.37
C PHE A 11 1.63 40.78 -20.42
N THR A 12 0.32 40.94 -20.25
CA THR A 12 -0.30 41.76 -19.20
C THR A 12 -0.18 41.03 -17.86
N ALA A 13 1.06 40.78 -17.45
CA ALA A 13 1.36 40.38 -16.08
C ALA A 13 1.23 41.62 -15.19
N SER A 14 0.01 42.09 -14.97
CA SER A 14 -0.31 42.90 -13.79
C SER A 14 -0.27 41.98 -12.56
N SER A 15 0.91 41.44 -12.26
CA SER A 15 1.16 40.86 -10.96
C SER A 15 1.23 42.03 -9.99
N GLU A 16 0.13 42.27 -9.26
CA GLU A 16 0.18 43.10 -8.06
C GLU A 16 1.41 42.69 -7.24
N ARG A 17 2.34 43.63 -7.05
CA ARG A 17 3.50 43.42 -6.18
C ARG A 17 2.95 43.14 -4.79
N LYS A 18 2.93 41.87 -4.38
CA LYS A 18 2.70 41.50 -2.98
C LYS A 18 3.79 42.18 -2.16
N VAL A 19 3.40 43.23 -1.44
CA VAL A 19 4.24 43.87 -0.44
C VAL A 19 4.40 42.86 0.68
N ILE A 20 5.56 42.20 0.73
CA ILE A 20 5.92 41.32 1.83
C ILE A 20 6.16 42.24 3.03
N PRO A 21 5.34 42.17 4.10
CA PRO A 21 5.55 43.00 5.27
C PRO A 21 6.93 42.69 5.84
N LEU A 22 7.68 43.74 6.18
CA LEU A 22 8.98 43.61 6.82
C LEU A 22 8.76 42.96 8.18
N ILE A 23 9.18 41.71 8.34
CA ILE A 23 9.15 41.01 9.61
C ILE A 23 10.21 41.68 10.48
N SER A 24 9.79 42.59 11.37
CA SER A 24 10.69 43.35 12.25
C SER A 24 11.40 42.48 13.26
N ASP A 25 10.84 41.30 13.56
CA ASP A 25 11.31 40.36 14.57
C ASP A 25 11.75 39.04 13.94
N TYR A 26 12.56 39.11 12.87
CA TYR A 26 13.26 37.92 12.39
C TYR A 26 14.32 37.53 13.43
N GLN A 27 14.01 36.54 14.27
CA GLN A 27 15.05 35.83 14.99
C GLN A 27 15.72 34.89 14.01
N ALA A 28 16.99 35.15 13.72
CA ALA A 28 17.84 34.16 13.08
C ALA A 28 17.70 32.88 13.89
N LYS A 29 17.37 31.78 13.21
CA LYS A 29 17.35 30.48 13.85
C LYS A 29 18.77 30.30 14.36
N ASP A 30 18.98 30.26 15.68
CA ASP A 30 20.29 30.01 16.25
C ASP A 30 20.78 28.69 15.64
N GLU A 31 21.70 28.78 14.68
CA GLU A 31 22.42 27.65 14.11
C GLU A 31 23.36 27.16 15.20
N THR A 32 22.78 26.54 16.21
CA THR A 32 23.52 25.78 17.20
C THR A 32 24.09 24.59 16.44
N ASP A 33 25.39 24.70 16.17
CA ASP A 33 26.26 23.65 15.64
C ASP A 33 26.12 22.43 16.55
N GLY A 34 25.25 21.49 16.16
CA GLY A 34 24.80 20.40 17.02
C GLY A 34 23.37 19.91 16.77
N TRP A 35 22.60 20.52 15.87
CA TRP A 35 21.27 20.01 15.49
C TRP A 35 21.27 18.57 14.95
N PHE A 36 22.43 18.04 14.54
CA PHE A 36 22.64 16.65 14.10
C PHE A 36 22.97 15.67 15.23
N HIS A 37 23.18 16.14 16.46
CA HIS A 37 23.54 15.31 17.61
C HIS A 37 22.32 14.74 18.35
N ASP A 38 21.21 15.47 18.36
CA ASP A 38 20.00 15.07 19.08
C ASP A 38 18.78 15.12 18.15
N LEU A 39 18.65 14.05 17.35
CA LEU A 39 17.59 13.91 16.35
C LEU A 39 16.24 13.51 16.93
N GLY A 40 16.15 13.33 18.26
CA GLY A 40 14.99 12.74 18.91
C GLY A 40 14.72 11.31 18.42
N ASP A 41 13.45 10.90 18.40
CA ASP A 41 13.04 9.64 17.77
C ASP A 41 13.12 9.76 16.23
N PRO A 42 14.01 8.99 15.55
CA PRO A 42 14.14 9.04 14.10
C PRO A 42 12.82 8.77 13.37
N ARG A 43 11.91 7.96 13.95
CA ARG A 43 10.61 7.68 13.33
C ARG A 43 9.71 8.92 13.34
N GLN A 44 9.71 9.68 14.43
CA GLN A 44 8.97 10.93 14.53
C GLN A 44 9.58 12.01 13.63
N LEU A 45 10.92 12.10 13.61
CA LEU A 45 11.64 13.03 12.74
C LEU A 45 11.27 12.81 11.27
N MET A 46 11.20 11.56 10.81
CA MET A 46 10.86 11.24 9.41
C MET A 46 9.46 11.67 8.97
N LEU A 47 8.55 11.99 9.90
CA LEU A 47 7.24 12.57 9.60
C LEU A 47 7.30 14.08 9.31
N GLU A 48 8.39 14.75 9.71
CA GLU A 48 8.57 16.18 9.47
C GLU A 48 8.99 16.48 8.03
N LYS A 49 8.58 17.63 7.51
CA LYS A 49 8.86 18.04 6.12
C LYS A 49 10.36 18.01 5.75
N LEU A 50 11.24 18.34 6.71
CA LEU A 50 12.68 18.34 6.50
C LEU A 50 13.38 17.17 7.19
N GLY A 51 12.65 16.35 7.95
CA GLY A 51 13.20 15.28 8.76
C GLY A 51 14.04 14.26 8.00
N PRO A 52 13.60 13.74 6.85
CA PRO A 52 14.40 12.82 6.05
C PRO A 52 15.73 13.41 5.56
N VAL A 53 15.73 14.70 5.22
CA VAL A 53 16.95 15.43 4.81
C VAL A 53 17.85 15.66 6.02
N GLN A 54 17.26 16.03 7.15
CA GLN A 54 17.93 16.23 8.42
C GLN A 54 18.63 14.95 8.91
N PHE A 55 17.94 13.81 8.85
CA PHE A 55 18.49 12.53 9.26
C PHE A 55 19.63 12.08 8.33
N LYS A 56 19.51 12.34 7.03
CA LYS A 56 20.59 12.12 6.05
C LYS A 56 21.82 12.97 6.34
N HIS A 57 21.66 14.27 6.63
CA HIS A 57 22.78 15.13 6.98
C HIS A 57 23.48 14.69 8.28
N ALA A 58 22.73 14.16 9.26
CA ALA A 58 23.34 13.62 10.47
C ALA A 58 24.18 12.36 10.21
N ILE A 59 23.74 11.49 9.29
CA ILE A 59 24.54 10.34 8.80
C ILE A 59 25.83 10.84 8.13
N GLU A 60 25.70 11.82 7.22
CA GLU A 60 26.84 12.40 6.50
C GLU A 60 27.84 13.06 7.45
N HIS A 61 27.34 13.78 8.47
CA HIS A 61 28.17 14.38 9.50
C HIS A 61 28.96 13.31 10.28
N ASP A 62 28.31 12.25 10.76
CA ASP A 62 29.02 11.16 11.45
C ASP A 62 30.09 10.50 10.57
N TYR A 63 29.79 10.32 9.28
CA TYR A 63 30.73 9.78 8.31
C TYR A 63 31.95 10.70 8.11
N LEU A 64 31.72 12.00 7.88
CA LEU A 64 32.79 12.98 7.64
C LEU A 64 33.70 13.19 8.86
N HIS A 65 33.18 12.97 10.06
CA HIS A 65 33.95 13.05 11.31
C HIS A 65 34.54 11.70 11.76
N GLY A 66 34.54 10.68 10.90
CA GLY A 66 35.18 9.38 11.18
C GLY A 66 34.43 8.48 12.15
N ARG A 67 33.18 8.82 12.51
CA ARG A 67 32.30 8.00 13.37
C ARG A 67 31.53 6.98 12.51
N TYR A 68 32.28 6.13 11.81
CA TYR A 68 31.72 5.24 10.78
C TYR A 68 30.66 4.27 11.29
N GLN A 69 30.83 3.72 12.50
CA GLN A 69 29.84 2.80 13.07
C GLN A 69 28.49 3.51 13.30
N GLN A 70 28.50 4.72 13.87
CA GLN A 70 27.29 5.50 14.10
C GLN A 70 26.62 5.91 12.79
N ALA A 71 27.42 6.29 11.78
CA ALA A 71 26.92 6.58 10.45
C ALA A 71 26.26 5.35 9.82
N LEU A 72 26.86 4.17 9.94
CA LEU A 72 26.31 2.91 9.44
C LEU A 72 25.00 2.55 10.15
N ASP A 73 24.97 2.59 11.48
CA ASP A 73 23.78 2.25 12.26
C ASP A 73 22.60 3.18 11.91
N LYS A 74 22.86 4.50 11.80
CA LYS A 74 21.85 5.48 11.37
C LYS A 74 21.42 5.27 9.92
N ALA A 75 22.34 4.91 9.01
CA ALA A 75 22.01 4.64 7.61
C ALA A 75 21.13 3.39 7.46
N LEU A 76 21.43 2.33 8.21
CA LEU A 76 20.60 1.12 8.25
C LEU A 76 19.20 1.43 8.79
N LEU A 77 19.12 2.22 9.87
CA LEU A 77 17.83 2.65 10.42
C LEU A 77 17.05 3.54 9.45
N TYR A 78 17.71 4.44 8.72
CA TYR A 78 17.08 5.27 7.69
C TYR A 78 16.50 4.42 6.55
N ILE A 79 17.27 3.44 6.08
CA ILE A 79 16.81 2.48 5.07
C ILE A 79 15.62 1.69 5.60
N GLU A 80 15.70 1.16 6.82
CA GLU A 80 14.60 0.44 7.47
C GLU A 80 13.34 1.31 7.48
N ILE A 81 13.38 2.51 8.05
CA ILE A 81 12.21 3.39 8.17
C ILE A 81 11.59 3.70 6.80
N ILE A 82 12.39 4.04 5.79
CA ILE A 82 11.88 4.29 4.44
C ILE A 82 11.28 3.04 3.81
N THR A 83 11.89 1.87 4.04
CA THR A 83 11.38 0.62 3.48
C THR A 83 10.05 0.17 4.05
N TYR A 84 9.72 0.62 5.27
CA TYR A 84 8.45 0.37 5.98
C TYR A 84 7.48 1.55 5.92
N GLU A 85 7.85 2.66 5.25
CA GLU A 85 6.94 3.78 5.01
C GLU A 85 5.73 3.28 4.19
N THR A 86 4.54 3.68 4.60
CA THR A 86 3.26 3.27 3.98
C THR A 86 3.26 3.52 2.45
N GLY A 87 3.81 4.65 2.00
CA GLY A 87 3.92 4.95 0.57
C GLY A 87 4.85 3.98 -0.18
N SER A 88 6.01 3.68 0.40
CA SER A 88 6.97 2.71 -0.15
C SER A 88 6.38 1.31 -0.26
N LEU A 89 5.64 0.86 0.75
CA LEU A 89 4.97 -0.45 0.74
C LEU A 89 3.94 -0.56 -0.39
N LEU A 90 3.12 0.48 -0.59
CA LEU A 90 2.14 0.52 -1.68
C LEU A 90 2.81 0.51 -3.07
N VAL A 91 3.92 1.24 -3.23
CA VAL A 91 4.70 1.23 -4.48
C VAL A 91 5.28 -0.17 -4.74
N LYS A 92 5.88 -0.82 -3.74
CA LYS A 92 6.37 -2.21 -3.86
C LYS A 92 5.24 -3.14 -4.32
N GLY A 93 4.10 -3.10 -3.64
CA GLY A 93 2.91 -3.89 -3.99
C GLY A 93 2.42 -3.68 -5.44
N ARG A 94 2.55 -2.47 -5.98
CA ARG A 94 2.13 -2.13 -7.35
C ARG A 94 3.12 -2.58 -8.43
N PHE A 95 4.42 -2.59 -8.12
CA PHE A 95 5.46 -2.80 -9.13
C PHE A 95 6.12 -4.18 -9.07
N TYR A 96 6.23 -4.80 -7.90
CA TYR A 96 6.81 -6.14 -7.77
C TYR A 96 6.11 -7.22 -8.63
N PRO A 97 4.76 -7.22 -8.80
CA PRO A 97 4.11 -8.15 -9.71
C PRO A 97 4.55 -8.01 -11.18
N LYS A 98 4.95 -6.80 -11.59
CA LYS A 98 5.48 -6.53 -12.95
C LYS A 98 6.87 -7.12 -13.16
N CYS A 99 7.59 -7.41 -12.08
CA CYS A 99 8.90 -8.04 -12.08
C CYS A 99 8.83 -9.55 -11.81
N GLY A 100 7.63 -10.14 -11.76
CA GLY A 100 7.44 -11.56 -11.40
C GLY A 100 7.64 -11.86 -9.92
N ARG A 101 7.80 -10.85 -9.06
CA ARG A 101 8.00 -11.00 -7.61
C ARG A 101 6.66 -10.92 -6.88
N TYR A 102 5.82 -11.93 -7.07
CA TYR A 102 4.44 -11.89 -6.54
C TYR A 102 4.39 -12.05 -5.02
N GLY A 103 5.14 -12.98 -4.44
CA GLY A 103 5.23 -13.15 -2.99
C GLY A 103 5.60 -11.88 -2.24
N ASP A 104 6.69 -11.23 -2.66
CA ASP A 104 7.14 -9.95 -2.08
C ASP A 104 6.09 -8.84 -2.21
N ALA A 105 5.31 -8.85 -3.31
CA ALA A 105 4.24 -7.88 -3.52
C ALA A 105 3.12 -8.08 -2.51
N ILE A 106 2.72 -9.35 -2.29
CA ILE A 106 1.71 -9.70 -1.29
C ILE A 106 2.17 -9.32 0.11
N SER A 107 3.40 -9.67 0.50
CA SER A 107 3.94 -9.27 1.80
C SER A 107 3.96 -7.76 2.00
N SER A 108 4.36 -7.01 0.97
CA SER A 108 4.35 -5.53 1.04
C SER A 108 2.94 -4.96 1.18
N LEU A 109 1.94 -5.53 0.49
CA LEU A 109 0.55 -5.11 0.57
C LEU A 109 -0.11 -5.52 1.90
N VAL A 110 0.27 -6.67 2.47
CA VAL A 110 -0.19 -7.10 3.80
C VAL A 110 0.32 -6.13 4.86
N GLU A 111 1.62 -5.81 4.82
CA GLU A 111 2.20 -4.84 5.75
C GLU A 111 1.58 -3.45 5.58
N TYR A 112 1.31 -3.04 4.34
CA TYR A 112 0.55 -1.80 4.07
C TYR A 112 -0.83 -1.84 4.73
N ASN A 113 -1.60 -2.92 4.56
CA ASN A 113 -2.96 -3.02 5.10
C ASN A 113 -2.97 -3.17 6.63
N ARG A 114 -1.92 -3.69 7.27
CA ARG A 114 -1.76 -3.63 8.72
C ARG A 114 -1.75 -2.17 9.23
N GLN A 115 -1.18 -1.26 8.45
CA GLN A 115 -1.17 0.18 8.73
C GLN A 115 -2.43 0.91 8.23
N ARG A 116 -3.07 0.43 7.15
CA ARG A 116 -4.24 1.05 6.48
C ARG A 116 -5.35 0.03 6.21
N LYS A 117 -6.02 -0.44 7.26
CA LYS A 117 -6.96 -1.58 7.25
C LYS A 117 -8.14 -1.48 6.25
N ARG A 118 -8.58 -0.25 5.93
CA ARG A 118 -9.78 0.02 5.12
C ARG A 118 -9.49 0.49 3.70
N ASP A 119 -8.28 0.29 3.19
CA ASP A 119 -7.96 0.64 1.80
C ASP A 119 -8.36 -0.47 0.82
N TYR A 120 -9.54 -0.34 0.21
CA TYR A 120 -10.02 -1.30 -0.79
C TYR A 120 -9.11 -1.41 -2.03
N SER A 121 -8.35 -0.35 -2.35
CA SER A 121 -7.46 -0.35 -3.51
C SER A 121 -6.30 -1.31 -3.30
N ALA A 122 -5.73 -1.37 -2.09
CA ALA A 122 -4.66 -2.30 -1.75
C ALA A 122 -5.11 -3.76 -1.83
N TRP A 123 -6.32 -4.09 -1.36
CA TRP A 123 -6.95 -5.40 -1.57
C TRP A 123 -7.16 -5.72 -3.05
N GLY A 124 -7.56 -4.71 -3.84
CA GLY A 124 -7.65 -4.83 -5.29
C GLY A 124 -6.30 -5.17 -5.93
N LEU A 125 -5.21 -4.55 -5.48
CA LEU A 125 -3.85 -4.84 -5.95
C LEU A 125 -3.39 -6.25 -5.56
N MET A 126 -3.72 -6.72 -4.34
CA MET A 126 -3.44 -8.10 -3.93
C MET A 126 -4.13 -9.10 -4.88
N ALA A 127 -5.41 -8.86 -5.20
CA ALA A 127 -6.12 -9.69 -6.15
C ALA A 127 -5.48 -9.68 -7.55
N ASP A 128 -5.00 -8.52 -8.03
CA ASP A 128 -4.27 -8.43 -9.31
C ASP A 128 -2.97 -9.24 -9.29
N ALA A 129 -2.19 -9.13 -8.20
CA ALA A 129 -0.94 -9.85 -8.05
C ALA A 129 -1.17 -11.37 -8.09
N CYS A 130 -2.10 -11.87 -7.26
CA CYS A 130 -2.45 -13.29 -7.22
C CYS A 130 -3.00 -13.82 -8.55
N TRP A 131 -3.85 -13.05 -9.23
CA TRP A 131 -4.42 -13.44 -10.51
C TRP A 131 -3.37 -13.48 -11.62
N THR A 132 -2.48 -12.48 -11.66
CA THR A 132 -1.39 -12.40 -12.64
C THR A 132 -0.40 -13.56 -12.44
N ASP A 133 -0.08 -13.88 -11.19
CA ASP A 133 0.78 -15.02 -10.84
C ASP A 133 0.16 -16.35 -11.33
N ALA A 134 -1.10 -16.61 -10.96
CA ALA A 134 -1.83 -17.80 -11.39
C ALA A 134 -1.84 -17.96 -12.92
N THR A 135 -2.14 -16.88 -13.66
CA THR A 135 -2.23 -16.92 -15.12
C THR A 135 -0.88 -17.01 -15.84
N ASN A 136 0.21 -16.56 -15.21
CA ASN A 136 1.55 -16.66 -15.79
C ASN A 136 2.13 -18.07 -15.64
N ASN A 137 1.90 -18.73 -14.51
CA ASN A 137 2.33 -20.12 -14.30
C ASN A 137 1.61 -21.08 -15.27
N SER A 138 0.29 -20.91 -15.46
CA SER A 138 -0.47 -21.72 -16.42
C SER A 138 0.03 -21.58 -17.87
N LYS A 139 0.66 -20.47 -18.25
CA LYS A 139 1.22 -20.29 -19.61
C LYS A 139 2.57 -21.00 -19.79
N SER A 140 3.35 -21.12 -18.71
CA SER A 140 4.64 -21.82 -18.74
C SER A 140 4.44 -23.33 -18.90
N ASP A 141 3.45 -23.90 -18.20
CA ASP A 141 3.22 -25.34 -18.16
C ASP A 141 2.56 -25.90 -19.42
N ASN A 142 1.74 -25.10 -20.11
CA ASN A 142 1.09 -25.48 -21.37
C ASN A 142 2.06 -25.77 -22.54
N ASN A 143 3.35 -25.49 -22.38
CA ASN A 143 4.37 -25.79 -23.39
C ASN A 143 5.06 -27.16 -23.17
N ILE A 144 4.78 -27.87 -22.07
CA ILE A 144 5.38 -29.15 -21.71
C ILE A 144 4.27 -30.18 -21.49
N ASN A 145 3.82 -30.81 -22.59
CA ASN A 145 3.00 -32.03 -22.66
C ASN A 145 1.53 -32.00 -22.18
N ASN A 146 0.65 -32.23 -23.18
CA ASN A 146 -0.75 -32.59 -23.04
C ASN A 146 -1.01 -33.88 -22.23
N ASN A 147 -2.21 -33.91 -21.63
CA ASN A 147 -3.06 -35.05 -21.24
C ASN A 147 -2.91 -35.65 -19.83
N ASN A 148 -4.02 -35.59 -19.09
CA ASN A 148 -4.41 -36.40 -17.92
C ASN A 148 -3.99 -35.96 -16.50
N THR A 149 -4.30 -34.72 -16.12
CA THR A 149 -4.68 -34.44 -14.72
C THR A 149 -5.90 -33.54 -14.70
N ASN A 150 -6.98 -34.07 -14.13
CA ASN A 150 -8.27 -33.40 -13.99
C ASN A 150 -8.10 -32.10 -13.21
N ASN A 151 -8.30 -30.94 -13.85
CA ASN A 151 -9.11 -29.78 -13.43
C ASN A 151 -9.14 -29.34 -11.94
N THR A 152 -8.17 -29.73 -11.12
CA THR A 152 -8.08 -29.47 -9.68
C THR A 152 -6.91 -28.55 -9.32
N ASP A 153 -6.01 -28.31 -10.27
CA ASP A 153 -4.96 -27.28 -10.23
C ASP A 153 -5.51 -25.90 -10.64
N ASN A 154 -6.71 -25.55 -10.19
CA ASN A 154 -7.05 -24.13 -10.06
C ASN A 154 -6.11 -23.60 -8.98
N SER A 155 -4.94 -23.11 -9.39
CA SER A 155 -3.88 -22.65 -8.51
C SER A 155 -4.50 -21.90 -7.34
N MET A 156 -4.17 -22.28 -6.10
CA MET A 156 -4.79 -21.68 -4.92
C MET A 156 -4.58 -20.15 -4.88
N LYS A 157 -3.60 -19.64 -5.64
CA LYS A 157 -3.43 -18.23 -5.98
C LYS A 157 -4.70 -17.60 -6.60
N LEU A 158 -5.41 -18.29 -7.49
CA LEU A 158 -6.65 -17.82 -8.12
C LEU A 158 -7.81 -17.76 -7.11
N HIS A 159 -7.92 -18.77 -6.24
CA HIS A 159 -8.90 -18.78 -5.15
C HIS A 159 -8.64 -17.65 -4.13
N LEU A 160 -7.38 -17.45 -3.76
CA LEU A 160 -6.93 -16.32 -2.93
C LEU A 160 -7.17 -14.96 -3.61
N SER A 161 -6.99 -14.87 -4.93
CA SER A 161 -7.33 -13.67 -5.71
C SER A 161 -8.83 -13.36 -5.62
N HIS A 162 -9.68 -14.39 -5.72
CA HIS A 162 -11.13 -14.22 -5.59
C HIS A 162 -11.50 -13.71 -4.18
N LEU A 163 -10.90 -14.29 -3.13
CA LEU A 163 -11.08 -13.82 -1.76
C LEU A 163 -10.71 -12.32 -1.61
N ALA A 164 -9.53 -11.93 -2.11
CA ALA A 164 -9.03 -10.57 -2.01
C ALA A 164 -9.91 -9.56 -2.78
N ILE A 165 -10.42 -9.90 -3.97
CA ILE A 165 -11.30 -8.99 -4.72
C ILE A 165 -12.67 -8.84 -4.07
N GLN A 166 -13.23 -9.91 -3.50
CA GLN A 166 -14.45 -9.81 -2.72
C GLN A 166 -14.23 -8.90 -1.50
N ARG A 167 -13.04 -8.92 -0.88
CA ARG A 167 -12.69 -8.02 0.23
C ARG A 167 -12.61 -6.57 -0.17
N ALA A 168 -12.00 -6.29 -1.32
CA ALA A 168 -12.01 -4.96 -1.88
C ALA A 168 -13.45 -4.44 -2.07
N ILE A 169 -14.34 -5.25 -2.63
CA ILE A 169 -15.76 -4.88 -2.83
C ILE A 169 -16.48 -4.65 -1.49
N MET A 170 -16.30 -5.53 -0.51
CA MET A 170 -16.90 -5.36 0.82
C MET A 170 -16.45 -4.06 1.48
N ILE A 171 -15.14 -3.79 1.52
CA ILE A 171 -14.60 -2.55 2.10
C ILE A 171 -15.17 -1.34 1.36
N MET A 172 -15.13 -1.36 0.02
CA MET A 172 -15.62 -0.26 -0.80
C MET A 172 -17.10 0.04 -0.54
N THR A 173 -17.95 -1.00 -0.45
CA THR A 173 -19.40 -0.85 -0.26
C THR A 173 -19.80 -0.55 1.19
N SER A 174 -18.96 -0.94 2.16
CA SER A 174 -19.19 -0.63 3.58
C SER A 174 -18.88 0.82 3.95
N PHE A 175 -18.04 1.50 3.16
CA PHE A 175 -17.65 2.88 3.44
C PHE A 175 -18.80 3.86 3.14
N SER A 176 -18.96 4.88 3.99
CA SER A 176 -19.95 5.94 3.78
C SER A 176 -19.46 6.94 2.73
N TRP A 177 -19.69 6.65 1.45
CA TRP A 177 -19.42 7.59 0.37
C TRP A 177 -20.38 8.78 0.42
N ARG A 178 -19.87 9.97 0.14
CA ARG A 178 -20.66 11.20 -0.03
C ARG A 178 -21.41 11.19 -1.38
N MET A 179 -22.49 10.43 -1.43
CA MET A 179 -23.31 10.26 -2.65
C MET A 179 -24.10 11.51 -3.04
N ASP A 180 -24.15 12.51 -2.16
CA ASP A 180 -24.69 13.84 -2.45
C ASP A 180 -23.85 14.62 -3.48
N MET A 181 -22.58 14.22 -3.69
CA MET A 181 -21.68 14.85 -4.65
C MET A 181 -21.62 14.04 -5.96
N PRO A 182 -22.09 14.56 -7.11
CA PRO A 182 -22.16 13.80 -8.37
C PRO A 182 -20.83 13.19 -8.82
N MET A 183 -19.72 13.90 -8.62
CA MET A 183 -18.38 13.39 -8.95
C MET A 183 -17.97 12.17 -8.10
N VAL A 184 -18.39 12.15 -6.83
CA VAL A 184 -18.11 11.05 -5.90
C VAL A 184 -18.98 9.85 -6.26
N GLU A 185 -20.26 10.07 -6.55
CA GLU A 185 -21.18 9.04 -7.03
C GLU A 185 -20.68 8.39 -8.33
N GLU A 186 -20.27 9.19 -9.32
CA GLU A 186 -19.72 8.67 -10.58
C GLU A 186 -18.46 7.83 -10.34
N ARG A 187 -17.55 8.32 -9.49
CA ARG A 187 -16.34 7.57 -9.11
C ARG A 187 -16.70 6.25 -8.43
N TYR A 188 -17.66 6.25 -7.51
CA TYR A 188 -18.11 5.03 -6.83
C TYR A 188 -18.65 4.01 -7.83
N HIS A 189 -19.55 4.41 -8.74
CA HIS A 189 -20.10 3.50 -9.74
C HIS A 189 -19.01 2.95 -10.67
N ARG A 190 -18.11 3.80 -11.15
CA ARG A 190 -16.99 3.38 -12.01
C ARG A 190 -16.09 2.37 -11.30
N GLU A 191 -15.70 2.64 -10.07
CA GLU A 191 -14.84 1.74 -9.29
C GLU A 191 -15.56 0.43 -8.95
N LYS A 192 -16.85 0.48 -8.64
CA LYS A 192 -17.65 -0.72 -8.33
C LYS A 192 -17.74 -1.63 -9.55
N VAL A 193 -18.11 -1.07 -10.70
CA VAL A 193 -18.14 -1.81 -11.99
C VAL A 193 -16.77 -2.39 -12.31
N ARG A 194 -15.69 -1.65 -12.07
CA ARG A 194 -14.31 -2.13 -12.29
C ARG A 194 -14.00 -3.34 -11.41
N LEU A 195 -14.34 -3.31 -10.13
CA LEU A 195 -14.10 -4.42 -9.20
C LEU A 195 -15.00 -5.62 -9.50
N ASP A 196 -16.29 -5.41 -9.75
CA ASP A 196 -17.24 -6.48 -10.10
C ASP A 196 -16.84 -7.19 -11.39
N THR A 197 -16.50 -6.43 -12.44
CA THR A 197 -15.99 -7.00 -13.71
C THR A 197 -14.76 -7.87 -13.49
N LYS A 198 -13.89 -7.46 -12.56
CA LYS A 198 -12.68 -8.22 -12.23
C LYS A 198 -13.00 -9.48 -11.43
N ARG A 199 -13.90 -9.40 -10.45
CA ARG A 199 -14.42 -10.57 -9.72
C ARG A 199 -14.98 -11.60 -10.70
N ASP A 200 -15.87 -11.17 -11.59
CA ASP A 200 -16.53 -12.06 -12.55
C ASP A 200 -15.51 -12.73 -13.48
N LYS A 201 -14.45 -12.03 -13.89
CA LYS A 201 -13.35 -12.63 -14.67
C LYS A 201 -12.55 -13.68 -13.90
N ILE A 202 -12.27 -13.44 -12.62
CA ILE A 202 -11.57 -14.40 -11.77
C ILE A 202 -12.44 -15.65 -11.56
N GLU A 203 -13.74 -15.45 -11.33
CA GLU A 203 -14.72 -16.53 -11.17
C GLU A 203 -14.88 -17.36 -12.45
N GLN A 204 -14.95 -16.71 -13.62
CA GLN A 204 -14.99 -17.39 -14.93
C GLN A 204 -13.74 -18.25 -15.19
N GLN A 205 -12.60 -17.93 -14.57
CA GLN A 205 -11.37 -18.72 -14.65
C GLN A 205 -11.32 -19.84 -13.60
N GLY A 206 -12.37 -20.03 -12.80
CA GLY A 206 -12.45 -21.07 -11.78
C GLY A 206 -12.08 -20.61 -10.37
N GLY A 207 -11.83 -19.31 -10.16
CA GLY A 207 -11.57 -18.76 -8.84
C GLY A 207 -12.80 -18.85 -7.93
N SER A 208 -12.62 -19.34 -6.72
CA SER A 208 -13.67 -19.46 -5.70
C SER A 208 -13.10 -19.16 -4.31
N ALA A 209 -13.65 -18.15 -3.64
CA ALA A 209 -13.26 -17.81 -2.27
C ALA A 209 -13.60 -18.95 -1.29
N ASP A 210 -14.75 -19.62 -1.46
CA ASP A 210 -15.20 -20.70 -0.58
C ASP A 210 -14.22 -21.88 -0.59
N VAL A 211 -13.70 -22.24 -1.76
CA VAL A 211 -12.69 -23.30 -1.89
C VAL A 211 -11.41 -22.96 -1.11
N PHE A 212 -10.97 -21.70 -1.15
CA PHE A 212 -9.82 -21.26 -0.35
C PHE A 212 -10.11 -21.33 1.15
N LEU A 213 -11.30 -20.87 1.57
CA LEU A 213 -11.70 -20.88 2.97
C LEU A 213 -11.83 -22.30 3.52
N ASP A 214 -12.38 -23.22 2.75
CA ASP A 214 -12.49 -24.62 3.13
C ASP A 214 -11.12 -25.29 3.23
N TRP A 215 -10.20 -25.00 2.30
CA TRP A 215 -8.82 -25.45 2.38
C TRP A 215 -8.12 -24.92 3.64
N MET A 216 -8.24 -23.62 3.94
CA MET A 216 -7.62 -23.01 5.13
C MET A 216 -8.07 -23.60 6.47
N LYS A 217 -9.25 -24.24 6.55
CA LYS A 217 -9.72 -24.90 7.78
C LYS A 217 -8.92 -26.15 8.13
N THR A 218 -8.36 -26.81 7.12
CA THR A 218 -7.63 -28.09 7.29
C THR A 218 -6.15 -27.98 6.94
N ALA A 219 -5.73 -26.88 6.31
CA ALA A 219 -4.38 -26.71 5.78
C ALA A 219 -3.32 -26.57 6.87
N GLU A 220 -2.19 -27.21 6.63
CA GLU A 220 -0.93 -26.97 7.36
C GLU A 220 0.09 -26.25 6.46
N GLU A 221 1.03 -25.51 7.04
CA GLU A 221 2.06 -24.77 6.29
C GLU A 221 2.83 -25.64 5.26
N LYS A 222 3.04 -26.92 5.59
CA LYS A 222 3.76 -27.88 4.74
C LYS A 222 3.02 -28.21 3.44
N GLU A 223 1.72 -28.00 3.38
CA GLU A 223 0.88 -28.28 2.22
C GLU A 223 0.87 -27.13 1.21
N ARG A 224 1.41 -25.96 1.57
CA ARG A 224 1.44 -24.75 0.74
C ARG A 224 2.10 -24.98 -0.62
N SER A 225 3.18 -25.75 -0.67
CA SER A 225 3.86 -26.07 -1.92
C SER A 225 3.05 -27.00 -2.83
N LEU A 226 2.17 -27.83 -2.27
CA LEU A 226 1.32 -28.73 -3.05
C LEU A 226 0.21 -27.98 -3.79
N VAL A 227 -0.22 -26.84 -3.26
CA VAL A 227 -1.28 -26.00 -3.84
C VAL A 227 -0.76 -24.80 -4.63
N GLY A 228 0.56 -24.75 -4.84
CA GLY A 228 1.24 -23.69 -5.59
C GLY A 228 1.18 -22.33 -4.90
N LEU A 229 1.40 -22.28 -3.59
CA LEU A 229 1.52 -21.04 -2.81
C LEU A 229 2.92 -20.87 -2.20
N ASP A 230 3.90 -21.63 -2.67
CA ASP A 230 5.27 -21.70 -2.14
C ASP A 230 5.97 -20.33 -2.09
N ASP A 231 5.71 -19.46 -3.07
CA ASP A 231 6.26 -18.10 -3.10
C ASP A 231 5.68 -17.16 -2.03
N TYR A 232 4.56 -17.52 -1.40
CA TYR A 232 3.81 -16.64 -0.50
C TYR A 232 4.11 -17.00 0.96
N SER A 233 4.37 -16.00 1.79
CA SER A 233 4.53 -16.23 3.24
C SER A 233 3.26 -16.83 3.84
N TRP A 234 3.41 -17.83 4.71
CA TRP A 234 2.28 -18.47 5.38
C TRP A 234 1.61 -17.49 6.35
N GLU A 235 2.40 -16.68 7.04
CA GLU A 235 1.90 -15.63 7.93
C GLU A 235 1.01 -14.62 7.18
N ASP A 236 1.36 -14.29 5.94
CA ASP A 236 0.58 -13.37 5.11
C ASP A 236 -0.74 -14.00 4.64
N ILE A 237 -0.70 -15.29 4.25
CA ILE A 237 -1.88 -16.07 3.88
C ILE A 237 -2.85 -16.17 5.06
N GLU A 238 -2.35 -16.55 6.25
CA GLU A 238 -3.15 -16.62 7.47
C GLU A 238 -3.72 -15.26 7.85
N TRP A 239 -2.94 -14.19 7.71
CA TRP A 239 -3.41 -12.83 7.99
C TRP A 239 -4.55 -12.44 7.05
N ILE A 240 -4.41 -12.69 5.74
CA ILE A 240 -5.47 -12.43 4.75
C ILE A 240 -6.76 -13.19 5.12
N HIS A 241 -6.63 -14.48 5.45
CA HIS A 241 -7.76 -15.31 5.88
C HIS A 241 -8.43 -14.75 7.14
N ARG A 242 -7.65 -14.40 8.16
CA ARG A 242 -8.15 -13.86 9.43
C ARG A 242 -8.89 -12.54 9.25
N GLU A 243 -8.33 -11.63 8.46
CA GLU A 243 -8.96 -10.34 8.16
C GLU A 243 -10.28 -10.52 7.41
N TRP A 244 -10.34 -11.48 6.49
CA TRP A 244 -11.59 -11.82 5.80
C TRP A 244 -12.66 -12.32 6.76
N VAL A 245 -12.33 -13.30 7.61
CA VAL A 245 -13.27 -13.93 8.55
C VAL A 245 -13.76 -12.93 9.61
N THR A 246 -12.85 -12.12 10.16
CA THR A 246 -13.19 -11.15 11.23
C THR A 246 -14.27 -10.18 10.77
N HIS A 247 -14.15 -9.69 9.53
CA HIS A 247 -15.04 -8.66 9.03
C HIS A 247 -16.30 -9.16 8.31
N LEU A 248 -16.45 -10.48 8.16
CA LEU A 248 -17.74 -11.09 7.81
C LEU A 248 -18.75 -10.90 8.95
N ASN A 249 -18.26 -10.80 10.19
CA ASN A 249 -19.07 -10.59 11.39
C ASN A 249 -19.38 -9.09 11.64
N ASP A 250 -18.55 -8.18 11.12
CA ASP A 250 -18.71 -6.73 11.31
C ASP A 250 -19.70 -6.08 10.35
N THR A 251 -20.13 -6.76 9.29
CA THR A 251 -21.14 -6.26 8.33
C THR A 251 -22.53 -5.97 8.96
N GLY A 252 -22.68 -6.17 10.28
CA GLY A 252 -23.88 -5.81 11.05
C GLY A 252 -23.73 -4.66 12.06
N ALA A 253 -22.54 -4.09 12.26
CA ALA A 253 -22.36 -3.02 13.25
C ALA A 253 -21.60 -1.84 12.63
N CYS A 254 -22.31 -0.71 12.52
CA CYS A 254 -21.70 0.60 12.39
C CYS A 254 -20.87 0.82 13.67
N VAL A 255 -19.59 0.41 13.65
CA VAL A 255 -18.66 0.72 14.74
C VAL A 255 -18.38 2.20 14.63
N GLU A 256 -19.15 2.99 15.38
CA GLU A 256 -18.71 4.30 15.84
C GLU A 256 -17.31 4.10 16.44
N GLU A 257 -16.34 4.78 15.85
CA GLU A 257 -14.94 4.78 16.29
C GLU A 257 -14.91 5.25 17.74
N GLN A 258 -14.77 4.32 18.68
CA GLN A 258 -14.46 4.61 20.06
C GLN A 258 -12.94 4.82 20.19
N ASP A 259 -12.42 5.79 19.44
CA ASP A 259 -11.09 6.36 19.62
C ASP A 259 -11.23 7.53 20.62
N ASP A 260 -11.46 7.24 21.90
CA ASP A 260 -11.36 8.22 23.00
C ASP A 260 -11.38 7.52 24.36
N GLU A 261 -10.32 6.77 24.72
CA GLU A 261 -10.14 6.38 26.14
C GLU A 261 -8.68 6.10 26.59
N GLU A 262 -7.67 6.63 25.89
CA GLU A 262 -6.26 6.57 26.36
C GLU A 262 -5.60 7.95 26.56
N LYS A 263 -6.39 8.98 26.92
CA LYS A 263 -5.87 10.33 27.21
C LYS A 263 -6.19 10.91 28.59
N ALA A 264 -6.55 10.08 29.56
CA ALA A 264 -6.84 10.55 30.92
C ALA A 264 -6.22 9.70 32.03
N VAL A 265 -4.91 9.43 31.98
CA VAL A 265 -4.12 9.14 33.19
C VAL A 265 -2.74 9.81 33.09
N LYS A 266 -2.73 11.14 33.09
CA LYS A 266 -1.58 11.97 33.49
C LYS A 266 -2.11 13.29 34.04
N ASP A 267 -2.79 13.19 35.17
CA ASP A 267 -2.86 14.22 36.19
C ASP A 267 -3.37 13.54 37.48
N MET A 268 -2.42 12.91 38.18
CA MET A 268 -2.46 12.63 39.61
C MET A 268 -1.02 12.68 40.15
#